data_AF-A0A376VUQ2-F1
#
_entry.id   AF-A0A376VUQ2-F1
#
_cell.length_a   1.000
_cell.length_b   1.000
_cell.length_c   1.000
_cell.angle_alpha   90.00
_cell.angle_beta   90.00
_cell.angle_gamma   90.00
#
_symmetry.space_group_name_H-M   'P 1'
#
loop_
_entity.id
_entity.type
_entity.pdbx_description
1 polymer ?
#
loop_
_entity_poly.entity_id
_entity_poly.type
_entity_poly.pdbx_seq_one_letter_code
_entity_poly.pdbx_strand_id
1 'polypeptide(L)'
;MNGQSFSCSRYPQLARAYPGCKLPDLRGVFIRGWDNGRGLDGDRNRHLLSYQADQSGVYHERGGWLKGSQRYALLGPGKHNGNAPQKHCL
;
A
#
# COMPACT_ATOMS: atom_id res chain seq x y z
N MET A 1 9.06 -16.24 -2.33
CA MET A 1 8.65 -17.03 -1.14
C MET A 1 7.19 -17.43 -1.31
N ASN A 2 6.85 -18.72 -1.39
CA ASN A 2 5.45 -19.19 -1.46
C ASN A 2 4.97 -19.73 -0.10
N GLY A 3 5.40 -19.11 1.01
CA GLY A 3 5.11 -19.63 2.34
C GLY A 3 5.74 -21.00 2.65
N GLN A 4 6.93 -21.28 2.10
CA GLN A 4 7.51 -22.62 2.15
C GLN A 4 8.03 -22.98 3.55
N SER A 5 7.88 -24.26 3.89
CA SER A 5 8.49 -24.83 5.09
C SER A 5 9.98 -25.08 4.85
N PHE A 6 10.80 -24.90 5.88
CA PHE A 6 12.24 -25.14 5.84
C PHE A 6 12.66 -26.05 6.99
N SER A 7 13.81 -26.73 6.85
CA SER A 7 14.35 -27.56 7.92
C SER A 7 15.03 -26.69 8.98
N CYS A 8 14.43 -26.60 10.16
CA CYS A 8 14.99 -25.86 11.29
C CYS A 8 16.34 -26.42 11.78
N SER A 9 16.58 -27.73 11.63
CA SER A 9 17.88 -28.35 11.96
C SER A 9 18.98 -27.94 10.97
N ARG A 10 18.64 -27.82 9.68
CA ARG A 10 19.59 -27.43 8.64
C ARG A 10 19.87 -25.93 8.62
N TYR A 11 18.95 -25.11 9.13
CA TYR A 11 19.05 -23.65 9.18
C TYR A 11 18.72 -23.09 10.56
N PRO A 12 19.61 -23.31 11.56
CA PRO A 12 19.34 -22.94 12.95
C PRO A 12 19.23 -21.43 13.16
N GLN A 13 19.97 -20.62 12.39
CA GLN A 13 19.88 -19.17 12.47
C GLN A 13 18.52 -18.65 11.97
N LEU A 14 17.98 -19.27 10.91
CA LEU A 14 16.67 -18.91 10.38
C LEU A 14 15.54 -19.37 11.32
N ALA A 15 15.69 -20.55 11.93
CA ALA A 15 14.76 -21.04 12.95
C ALA A 15 14.66 -20.11 14.17
N ARG A 16 15.76 -19.42 14.51
CA ARG A 16 15.77 -18.43 15.61
C ARG A 16 14.91 -17.20 15.30
N ALA A 17 14.82 -16.81 14.02
CA ALA A 17 13.96 -15.70 13.57
C ALA A 17 12.53 -16.15 13.25
N TYR A 18 12.36 -17.37 12.74
CA TYR A 18 11.08 -17.98 12.37
C TYR A 18 10.91 -19.36 13.03
N PRO A 19 10.45 -19.41 14.30
CA PRO A 19 10.39 -20.65 15.09
C PRO A 19 9.46 -21.72 14.51
N GLY A 20 8.44 -21.30 13.74
CA GLY A 20 7.47 -22.20 13.11
C GLY A 20 8.00 -22.98 11.90
N CYS A 21 9.29 -22.88 11.58
CA CYS A 21 9.93 -23.55 10.44
C CYS A 21 9.25 -23.26 9.09
N LYS A 22 8.53 -22.14 8.99
CA LYS A 22 7.77 -21.73 7.81
C LYS A 22 7.97 -20.25 7.57
N LEU A 23 8.22 -19.92 6.31
CA LEU A 23 8.33 -18.54 5.87
C LEU A 23 6.94 -17.95 5.65
N PRO A 24 6.70 -16.66 5.94
CA PRO A 24 5.49 -15.97 5.51
C PRO A 24 5.42 -15.89 3.97
N ASP A 25 4.22 -15.95 3.40
CA ASP A 25 4.02 -15.70 1.97
C ASP A 25 4.03 -14.18 1.74
N LEU A 26 5.01 -13.71 0.98
CA LEU A 26 5.22 -12.30 0.70
C LEU A 26 4.91 -11.95 -0.76
N ARG A 27 4.27 -12.86 -1.51
CA ARG A 27 3.87 -12.55 -2.89
C ARG A 27 2.74 -11.53 -2.90
N GLY A 28 2.89 -10.49 -3.73
CA GLY A 28 1.89 -9.43 -3.86
C GLY A 28 1.85 -8.45 -2.69
N VAL A 29 2.74 -8.59 -1.70
CA VAL A 29 2.89 -7.65 -0.58
C VAL A 29 4.32 -7.14 -0.50
N PHE A 30 4.49 -5.91 -0.03
CA PHE A 30 5.80 -5.28 0.12
C PHE A 30 6.16 -5.14 1.60
N ILE A 31 7.41 -5.46 1.96
CA ILE A 31 7.95 -5.15 3.29
C ILE A 31 8.43 -3.70 3.29
N ARG A 32 8.01 -2.96 4.31
CA ARG A 32 8.48 -1.61 4.60
C ARG A 32 8.88 -1.50 6.08
N GLY A 33 9.74 -0.54 6.39
CA GLY A 33 10.19 -0.30 7.76
C GLY A 33 9.03 0.12 8.67
N TRP A 34 9.12 -0.27 9.94
CA TRP A 34 8.25 0.29 10.98
C TRP A 34 8.69 1.72 11.29
N ASP A 35 7.75 2.66 11.30
CA ASP A 35 8.02 4.10 11.43
C ASP A 35 8.55 4.50 12.80
N ASN A 36 8.32 3.68 13.84
CA ASN A 36 8.80 3.86 15.22
C ASN A 36 8.70 5.32 15.73
N GLY A 37 7.60 6.02 15.39
CA GLY A 37 7.33 7.38 15.86
C GLY A 37 7.94 8.52 15.04
N ARG A 38 8.52 8.27 13.85
CA ARG A 38 8.99 9.34 12.96
C ARG A 38 7.86 10.14 12.31
N GLY A 39 6.63 9.66 12.39
CA GLY A 39 5.43 10.32 11.89
C GLY A 39 5.31 10.32 10.37
N LEU A 40 6.16 9.55 9.66
CA LEU A 40 6.05 9.39 8.21
C LEU A 40 4.91 8.45 7.85
N ASP A 41 4.59 7.55 8.78
CA ASP A 41 3.45 6.66 8.63
C ASP A 41 2.17 7.30 9.16
N GLY A 42 1.19 7.50 8.28
CA GLY A 42 -0.08 8.16 8.63
C GLY A 42 -0.95 7.38 9.62
N ASP A 43 -0.66 6.08 9.82
CA ASP A 43 -1.33 5.26 10.82
C ASP A 43 -0.46 5.14 12.08
N ARG A 44 -0.77 5.97 13.07
CA ARG A 44 0.00 6.06 14.31
C ARG A 44 -0.11 4.82 15.20
N ASN A 45 -1.10 3.97 14.97
CA ASN A 45 -1.35 2.78 15.79
C ASN A 45 -0.95 1.49 15.09
N ARG A 46 -0.15 1.58 14.02
CA ARG A 46 0.20 0.42 13.22
C ARG A 46 1.17 -0.51 13.95
N HIS A 47 0.75 -1.77 14.09
CA HIS A 47 1.55 -2.84 14.70
C HIS A 47 2.54 -3.47 13.72
N LEU A 48 3.62 -4.05 14.25
CA LEU A 48 4.57 -4.82 13.45
C LEU A 48 3.85 -6.02 12.79
N LEU A 49 4.18 -6.30 11.53
CA LEU A 49 3.56 -7.34 10.70
C LEU A 49 2.09 -7.08 10.28
N SER A 50 1.55 -5.87 10.49
CA SER A 50 0.21 -5.54 9.99
C SER A 50 0.17 -5.40 8.47
N TYR A 51 -0.93 -5.81 7.85
CA TYR A 51 -1.19 -5.58 6.44
C TYR A 51 -1.57 -4.11 6.15
N GLN A 52 -1.11 -3.58 5.01
CA GLN A 52 -1.50 -2.26 4.49
C GLN A 52 -1.95 -2.41 3.03
N ALA A 53 -3.15 -1.91 2.72
CA ALA A 53 -3.62 -1.82 1.34
C ALA A 53 -2.90 -0.70 0.56
N ASP A 54 -3.08 -0.66 -0.76
CA ASP A 54 -2.54 0.42 -1.57
C ASP A 54 -3.10 1.78 -1.11
N GLN A 55 -2.26 2.81 -1.17
CA GLN A 55 -2.64 4.18 -0.80
C GLN A 55 -2.83 5.09 -2.01
N SER A 56 -3.14 4.51 -3.18
CA SER A 56 -3.39 5.32 -4.38
C SER A 56 -4.55 6.29 -4.15
N GLY A 57 -5.56 5.86 -3.37
CA GLY A 57 -6.74 6.66 -3.02
C GLY A 57 -7.54 7.09 -4.26
N VAL A 58 -7.28 6.46 -5.42
CA VAL A 58 -7.91 6.81 -6.68
C VAL A 58 -9.18 5.99 -6.85
N TYR A 59 -10.30 6.68 -7.01
CA TYR A 59 -11.56 6.07 -7.40
C TYR A 59 -12.08 6.68 -8.69
N HIS A 60 -12.75 5.83 -9.48
CA HIS A 60 -13.42 6.26 -10.69
C HIS A 60 -14.79 6.83 -10.34
N GLU A 61 -15.00 8.13 -10.58
CA GLU A 61 -16.32 8.74 -10.45
C GLU A 61 -17.17 8.44 -11.71
N ARG A 62 -18.50 8.34 -11.54
CA ARG A 62 -19.45 8.24 -12.66
C ARG A 62 -19.36 9.54 -13.48
N GLY A 63 -18.48 9.55 -14.47
CA GLY A 63 -18.16 10.72 -15.28
C GLY A 63 -16.75 10.74 -15.90
N GLY A 64 -15.92 9.72 -15.71
CA GLY A 64 -14.59 9.63 -16.35
C GLY A 64 -13.48 10.44 -15.67
N TRP A 65 -13.74 10.92 -14.45
CA TRP A 65 -12.78 11.64 -13.62
C TRP A 65 -12.20 10.69 -12.57
N LEU A 66 -10.87 10.68 -12.45
CA LEU A 66 -10.18 10.02 -11.35
C LEU A 66 -10.06 11.01 -10.20
N LYS A 67 -10.63 10.69 -9.04
CA LYS A 67 -10.48 11.51 -7.83
C LYS A 67 -9.59 10.80 -6.83
N GLY A 68 -8.55 11.50 -6.36
CA GLY A 68 -7.58 10.99 -5.38
C GLY A 68 -6.89 12.10 -4.60
N SER A 69 -5.91 11.73 -3.77
CA SER A 69 -5.16 12.65 -2.88
C SER A 69 -4.40 13.74 -3.61
N GLN A 70 -4.01 13.49 -4.86
CA GLN A 70 -3.51 14.49 -5.80
C GLN A 70 -4.63 14.73 -6.82
N ARG A 71 -4.97 16.00 -7.03
CA ARG A 71 -6.24 16.47 -7.62
C ARG A 71 -6.58 15.83 -8.97
N TYR A 72 -7.89 15.72 -9.21
CA TYR A 72 -8.59 15.26 -10.41
C TYR A 72 -7.77 15.16 -11.69
N ALA A 73 -7.66 13.94 -12.25
CA ALA A 73 -7.11 13.71 -13.59
C ALA A 73 -8.22 13.23 -14.54
N LEU A 74 -8.36 13.88 -15.69
CA LEU A 74 -9.31 13.51 -16.74
C LEU A 74 -8.69 12.41 -17.62
N LEU A 75 -9.30 11.23 -17.65
CA LEU A 75 -8.88 10.14 -18.55
C LEU A 75 -9.93 10.00 -19.67
N GLY A 76 -9.86 10.85 -20.69
CA GLY A 76 -10.61 10.67 -21.94
C GLY A 76 -11.22 11.95 -22.53
N PRO A 77 -11.60 11.94 -23.82
CA PRO A 77 -12.27 13.05 -24.48
C PRO A 77 -13.76 13.11 -24.06
N GLY A 78 -14.02 13.60 -22.85
CA GLY A 78 -15.37 13.71 -22.27
C GLY A 78 -15.86 15.15 -22.21
N LYS A 79 -16.99 15.42 -22.90
CA LYS A 79 -17.69 16.72 -22.99
C LYS A 79 -17.85 17.40 -21.62
N HIS A 80 -17.38 18.63 -21.49
CA HIS A 80 -17.48 19.42 -20.26
C HIS A 80 -18.93 19.87 -20.03
N ASN A 81 -19.56 19.42 -18.94
CA ASN A 81 -20.78 20.03 -18.42
C ASN A 81 -20.44 20.78 -17.12
N GLY A 82 -20.23 22.09 -17.26
CA GLY A 82 -20.70 23.14 -16.36
C GLY A 82 -20.23 23.26 -14.90
N ASN A 83 -19.51 22.33 -14.27
CA ASN A 83 -19.21 22.48 -12.83
C ASN A 83 -17.84 21.93 -12.38
N ALA A 84 -16.81 22.08 -13.20
CA ALA A 84 -15.43 21.82 -12.77
C ALA A 84 -14.90 23.02 -11.96
N PRO A 85 -14.31 22.83 -10.76
CA PRO A 85 -13.69 23.93 -10.03
C PRO A 85 -12.46 24.43 -10.80
N GLN A 86 -12.63 25.57 -11.47
CA GLN A 86 -11.56 26.27 -12.17
C GLN A 86 -10.51 26.69 -11.13
N LYS A 87 -9.35 26.04 -11.14
CA LYS A 87 -8.20 26.50 -10.38
C LYS A 87 -7.70 27.75 -11.10
N HIS A 88 -7.92 28.92 -10.50
CA HIS A 88 -7.26 30.14 -10.92
C HIS A 88 -5.77 29.98 -10.58
N CYS A 89 -4.91 29.94 -11.59
CA CYS A 89 -3.47 30.02 -11.40
C CYS A 89 -3.11 31.49 -11.13
N LEU A 90 -2.37 31.73 -10.03
CA LEU A 90 -1.55 32.92 -9.84
C LEU A 90 -0.34 32.86 -10.78
#